data_AF-A0A6H1A7Y4-F1
#
_entry.id   AF-A0A6H1A7Y4-F1
#
_cell.length_a   1.000
_cell.length_b   1.000
_cell.length_c   1.000
_cell.angle_alpha   90.00
_cell.angle_beta   90.00
_cell.angle_gamma   90.00
#
_symmetry.space_group_name_H-M   'P 1'
#
loop_
_entity.id
_entity.type
_entity.pdbx_description
1 polymer ?
#
loop_
_entity_poly.entity_id
_entity_poly.type
_entity_poly.pdbx_seq_one_letter_code
_entity_poly.pdbx_strand_id
1 'polypeptide(L)'
;MRDLEATGVANPEIVSVLEDAVSERRWWAEQWPAGASYVGGLVAQDVQDALLERMGRWPVCPRCDAAVHALYIHPELGGPDPVWVCEESGATVAPLGELGGSAINK
;
A
#
# COMPACT_ATOMS: atom_id res chain seq x y z
N MET A 1 5.66 -4.63 -6.22
CA MET A 1 4.73 -4.90 -5.09
C MET A 1 3.49 -5.56 -5.67
N ARG A 2 3.04 -6.71 -5.12
CA ARG A 2 1.93 -7.49 -5.69
C ARG A 2 0.60 -6.72 -5.77
N ASP A 3 0.37 -5.80 -4.84
CA ASP A 3 -0.84 -4.99 -4.82
C ASP A 3 -0.95 -4.06 -6.04
N LEU A 4 0.17 -3.53 -6.53
CA LEU A 4 0.20 -2.73 -7.77
C LEU A 4 -0.24 -3.55 -8.98
N GLU A 5 0.16 -4.82 -9.03
CA GLU A 5 -0.27 -5.77 -10.07
C GLU A 5 -1.75 -6.10 -9.91
N ALA A 6 -2.19 -6.39 -8.68
CA ALA A 6 -3.58 -6.74 -8.37
C ALA A 6 -4.57 -5.62 -8.71
N THR A 7 -4.18 -4.36 -8.58
CA THR A 7 -5.01 -3.21 -8.95
C THR A 7 -4.76 -2.70 -10.37
N GLY A 8 -3.92 -3.37 -11.16
CA GLY A 8 -3.69 -3.05 -12.57
C GLY A 8 -2.89 -1.76 -12.83
N VAL A 9 -2.10 -1.29 -11.86
CA VAL A 9 -1.31 -0.04 -11.99
C VAL A 9 0.20 -0.28 -12.14
N ALA A 10 0.64 -1.54 -12.12
CA ALA A 10 2.05 -1.93 -12.26
C ALA A 10 2.60 -1.67 -13.68
N ASN A 11 2.94 -0.42 -13.98
CA ASN A 11 3.64 0.00 -15.18
C ASN A 11 5.06 0.53 -14.83
N PRO A 12 5.95 0.76 -15.82
CA PRO A 12 7.32 1.18 -15.55
C PRO A 12 7.46 2.44 -14.69
N GLU A 13 6.59 3.44 -14.88
CA GLU A 13 6.62 4.67 -14.09
C GLU A 13 6.31 4.39 -12.61
N ILE A 14 5.31 3.56 -12.35
CA ILE A 14 4.92 3.21 -10.98
C ILE A 14 5.94 2.26 -10.33
N VAL A 15 6.62 1.44 -11.11
CA VAL A 15 7.75 0.64 -10.62
C VAL A 15 8.89 1.54 -10.18
N SER A 16 9.21 2.61 -10.91
CA SER A 16 10.22 3.58 -10.47
C SER A 16 9.81 4.28 -9.16
N VAL A 17 8.53 4.64 -9.00
CA VAL A 17 8.03 5.18 -7.71
C VAL A 17 8.24 4.19 -6.56
N LEU A 18 7.97 2.90 -6.78
CA LEU A 18 8.22 1.86 -5.78
C LEU A 18 9.72 1.72 -5.47
N GLU A 19 10.58 1.77 -6.48
CA GLU A 19 12.03 1.68 -6.32
C GLU A 19 12.60 2.86 -5.53
N ASP A 20 12.09 4.07 -5.77
CA ASP A 20 12.44 5.27 -5.01
C ASP A 20 12.03 5.11 -3.53
N ALA A 21 10.77 4.74 -3.26
CA ALA A 21 10.29 4.49 -1.89
C ALA A 21 11.11 3.41 -1.15
N VAL A 22 11.44 2.29 -1.82
CA VAL A 22 12.30 1.24 -1.23
C VAL A 22 13.71 1.77 -0.95
N SER A 23 14.25 2.59 -1.84
CA SER A 23 15.60 3.16 -1.71
C SER A 23 15.67 4.12 -0.52
N GLU A 24 14.66 4.96 -0.33
CA GLU A 24 14.54 5.87 0.81
C GLU A 24 14.46 5.13 2.15
N ARG A 25 13.75 3.99 2.20
CA ARG A 25 13.61 3.18 3.41
C ARG A 25 14.79 2.25 3.69
N ARG A 26 15.64 1.97 2.71
CA ARG A 26 16.84 1.13 2.87
C ARG A 26 17.77 1.67 3.96
N TRP A 27 18.10 2.96 3.91
CA TRP A 27 18.99 3.57 4.89
C TRP A 27 18.43 3.46 6.30
N TRP A 28 17.12 3.63 6.46
CA TRP A 28 16.45 3.54 7.76
C TRP A 28 16.54 2.13 8.36
N ALA A 29 16.32 1.10 7.55
CA ALA A 29 16.44 -0.30 7.97
C ALA A 29 17.88 -0.69 8.34
N GLU A 30 18.88 -0.12 7.66
CA GLU A 30 20.30 -0.30 7.99
C GLU A 30 20.64 0.29 9.37
N GLN A 31 20.05 1.43 9.74
CA GLN A 31 20.25 2.05 11.05
C GLN A 31 19.43 1.38 12.17
N TRP A 32 18.30 0.77 11.84
CA TRP A 32 17.42 0.11 12.81
C TRP A 32 16.91 -1.24 12.29
N PRO A 33 17.65 -2.34 12.52
CA PRO A 33 17.29 -3.67 12.00
C PRO A 33 15.93 -4.19 12.46
N ALA A 34 15.50 -3.87 13.69
CA ALA A 34 14.17 -4.26 14.17
C ALA A 34 13.04 -3.52 13.41
N GLY A 35 13.36 -2.38 12.80
CA GLY A 35 12.48 -1.60 11.93
C GLY A 35 12.13 -2.30 10.62
N ALA A 36 12.81 -3.39 10.24
CA ALA A 36 12.54 -4.14 9.01
C ALA A 36 11.08 -4.58 8.86
N SER A 37 10.42 -4.93 9.97
CA SER A 37 9.01 -5.33 10.00
C SER A 37 8.02 -4.20 9.66
N TYR A 38 8.47 -2.95 9.70
CA TYR A 38 7.66 -1.75 9.42
C TYR A 38 7.84 -1.26 7.99
N VAL A 39 8.96 -1.63 7.33
CA VAL A 39 9.34 -1.11 6.01
C VAL A 39 8.27 -1.42 4.96
N GLY A 40 7.64 -2.60 5.01
CA GLY A 40 6.60 -2.96 4.05
C GLY A 40 5.45 -1.95 4.01
N GLY A 41 4.86 -1.63 5.17
CA GLY A 41 3.76 -0.69 5.25
C GLY A 41 4.20 0.76 5.01
N LEU A 42 5.40 1.15 5.43
CA LEU A 42 5.95 2.48 5.15
C LEU A 42 6.17 2.69 3.64
N VAL A 43 6.74 1.72 2.94
CA VAL A 43 6.88 1.76 1.48
C VAL A 43 5.51 1.84 0.80
N ALA A 44 4.51 1.13 1.32
CA ALA A 44 3.16 1.22 0.78
C ALA A 44 2.59 2.63 0.92
N GLN A 45 2.75 3.28 2.08
CA GLN A 45 2.34 4.67 2.31
C GLN A 45 3.05 5.65 1.39
N ASP A 46 4.37 5.54 1.23
CA ASP A 46 5.14 6.41 0.32
C ASP A 46 4.65 6.30 -1.13
N VAL A 47 4.32 5.07 -1.56
CA VAL A 47 3.71 4.84 -2.88
C VAL A 47 2.31 5.45 -2.96
N GLN A 48 1.49 5.39 -1.90
CA GLN A 48 0.18 6.05 -1.90
C GLN A 48 0.30 7.56 -2.09
N ASP A 49 1.23 8.19 -1.35
CA ASP A 49 1.47 9.63 -1.42
C ASP A 49 1.93 10.04 -2.82
N ALA A 50 2.90 9.32 -3.38
CA ALA A 50 3.39 9.58 -4.73
C ALA A 50 2.33 9.36 -5.81
N LEU A 51 1.47 8.34 -5.67
CA LEU A 51 0.40 8.07 -6.62
C LEU A 51 -0.76 9.07 -6.53
N LEU A 52 -1.05 9.59 -5.33
CA LEU A 52 -2.10 10.57 -5.11
C LEU A 52 -1.92 11.80 -6.01
N GLU A 53 -0.68 12.27 -6.14
CA GLU A 53 -0.34 13.42 -7.00
C GLU A 53 -0.36 13.09 -8.50
N ARG A 54 -0.05 11.84 -8.88
CA ARG A 54 0.16 11.45 -10.28
C ARG A 54 -1.11 10.96 -10.98
N MET A 55 -1.86 10.08 -10.30
CA MET A 55 -3.02 9.40 -10.88
C MET A 55 -4.23 9.36 -9.95
N GLY A 56 -4.09 9.91 -8.73
CA GLY A 56 -5.14 9.95 -7.73
C GLY A 56 -5.06 8.78 -6.75
N ARG A 57 -6.16 8.54 -6.04
CA ARG A 57 -6.22 7.63 -4.90
C ARG A 57 -5.85 6.21 -5.29
N TRP A 58 -4.94 5.60 -4.54
CA TRP A 58 -4.57 4.21 -4.68
C TRP A 58 -4.25 3.58 -3.31
N PRO A 59 -4.58 2.30 -3.08
CA PRO A 59 -5.53 1.51 -3.85
C PRO A 59 -6.96 1.95 -3.49
N VAL A 60 -7.86 2.04 -4.49
CA VAL A 60 -9.26 2.38 -4.24
C VAL A 60 -9.94 1.22 -3.50
N CYS A 61 -10.78 1.54 -2.52
CA CYS A 61 -11.54 0.53 -1.79
C CYS A 61 -12.50 -0.25 -2.71
N PRO A 62 -12.39 -1.59 -2.83
CA PRO A 62 -13.27 -2.36 -3.70
C PRO A 62 -14.65 -2.65 -3.08
N ARG A 63 -14.87 -2.31 -1.79
CA ARG A 63 -16.09 -2.61 -1.05
C ARG A 63 -17.12 -1.47 -1.03
N CYS A 64 -16.74 -0.26 -1.44
CA CYS A 64 -17.61 0.92 -1.40
C CYS A 64 -18.03 1.36 -2.81
N ASP A 65 -19.34 1.35 -3.08
CA ASP A 65 -19.94 1.66 -4.38
C ASP A 65 -19.96 3.18 -4.69
N ALA A 66 -18.79 3.75 -4.98
CA ALA A 66 -18.59 5.03 -5.70
C ALA A 66 -17.10 5.43 -5.85
N ALA A 67 -16.15 4.49 -5.67
CA ALA A 67 -14.70 4.78 -5.72
C ALA A 67 -14.28 5.98 -4.83
N VAL A 68 -14.87 6.08 -3.64
CA VAL A 68 -14.82 7.34 -2.86
C VAL A 68 -13.47 7.58 -2.21
N HIS A 69 -12.82 6.51 -1.73
CA HIS A 69 -11.65 6.64 -0.86
C HIS A 69 -10.58 5.58 -1.15
N ALA A 70 -9.36 5.88 -0.71
CA ALA A 70 -8.27 4.91 -0.73
C ALA A 70 -8.42 3.94 0.46
N LEU A 71 -7.85 2.75 0.36
CA LEU A 71 -7.53 1.97 1.55
C LEU A 71 -6.38 2.65 2.28
N TYR A 72 -6.30 2.49 3.59
CA TYR A 72 -5.15 2.94 4.37
C TYR A 72 -4.41 1.75 4.97
N ILE A 73 -3.13 1.96 5.31
CA ILE A 73 -2.30 0.96 5.98
C ILE A 73 -2.52 1.03 7.49
N HIS A 74 -2.86 -0.10 8.09
CA HIS A 74 -2.84 -0.29 9.55
C HIS A 74 -1.82 -1.37 9.92
N PRO A 75 -1.01 -1.20 10.98
CA PRO A 75 -0.88 -0.01 11.83
C PRO A 75 -0.38 1.23 11.07
N GLU A 76 -0.70 2.43 11.56
CA GLU A 76 -0.34 3.70 10.89
C GLU A 76 1.18 3.88 10.70
N LEU A 77 2.01 3.22 11.51
CA LEU A 77 3.47 3.23 11.36
C LEU A 77 4.00 2.10 10.46
N GLY A 78 3.15 1.49 9.65
CA GLY A 78 3.53 0.52 8.62
C GLY A 78 3.80 -0.91 9.11
N GLY A 79 3.55 -1.24 10.38
CA GLY A 79 3.70 -2.61 10.89
C GLY A 79 3.84 -2.74 12.41
N PRO A 80 4.23 -3.95 12.89
CA PRO A 80 4.39 -5.18 12.11
C PRO A 80 3.06 -5.67 11.50
N ASP A 81 3.14 -6.52 10.48
CA ASP A 81 2.00 -7.14 9.79
C ASP A 81 0.97 -6.14 9.20
N PRO A 82 1.41 -5.23 8.31
CA PRO A 82 0.54 -4.21 7.74
C PRO A 82 -0.60 -4.82 6.93
N VAL A 83 -1.80 -4.25 7.11
CA VAL A 83 -3.01 -4.62 6.39
C VAL A 83 -3.66 -3.40 5.74
N TRP A 84 -4.32 -3.61 4.61
CA TRP A 84 -5.18 -2.62 3.98
C TRP A 84 -6.54 -2.56 4.69
N VAL A 85 -6.98 -1.36 5.04
CA VAL A 85 -8.23 -1.13 5.75
C VAL A 85 -9.10 -0.12 5.01
N CYS A 86 -10.40 -0.37 4.99
CA CYS A 86 -11.39 0.57 4.46
C CYS A 86 -11.51 1.79 5.39
N GLU A 87 -11.28 2.99 4.86
CA GLU A 87 -11.41 4.25 5.60
C GLU A 87 -12.82 4.46 6.19
N GLU A 88 -13.86 4.06 5.47
CA GLU A 88 -15.25 4.30 5.89
C GLU A 88 -15.72 3.33 6.99
N SER A 89 -15.43 2.03 6.85
CA SER A 89 -15.94 0.99 7.76
C SER A 89 -14.95 0.54 8.83
N GLY A 90 -13.66 0.86 8.67
CA GLY A 90 -12.58 0.30 9.48
C GLY A 90 -12.35 -1.20 9.27
N ALA A 91 -13.02 -1.83 8.30
CA ALA A 91 -12.89 -3.25 8.05
C ALA A 91 -11.57 -3.55 7.32
N THR A 92 -10.83 -4.55 7.81
CA THR A 92 -9.68 -5.11 7.10
C THR A 92 -10.11 -5.68 5.75
N VAL A 93 -9.41 -5.27 4.70
CA VAL A 93 -9.63 -5.70 3.33
C VAL A 93 -8.74 -6.88 2.98
N ALA A 94 -7.42 -6.74 3.17
CA ALA A 94 -6.44 -7.80 2.97
C ALA A 94 -5.11 -7.45 3.67
N PRO A 95 -4.24 -8.44 3.94
CA PRO A 95 -2.82 -8.19 4.21
C PRO A 95 -2.14 -7.42 3.07
N LEU A 96 -1.10 -6.66 3.40
CA LEU A 96 -0.24 -6.03 2.40
C LEU A 96 0.37 -7.10 1.48
N GLY A 97 0.22 -6.92 0.17
CA GLY A 97 0.65 -7.84 -0.88
C GLY A 97 -0.40 -8.89 -1.29
N GLU A 98 -1.58 -8.88 -0.66
CA GLU A 98 -2.62 -9.89 -0.85
C GLU A 98 -3.97 -9.34 -1.38
N LEU A 99 -4.02 -8.11 -1.91
CA LEU A 99 -5.28 -7.53 -2.45
C LEU A 99 -5.91 -8.38 -3.56
N GLY A 100 -5.10 -9.05 -4.38
CA GLY A 100 -5.58 -9.95 -5.44
C GLY A 100 -6.07 -11.32 -4.95
N GLY A 101 -5.77 -11.69 -3.70
CA GLY A 101 -6.08 -13.01 -3.13
C GLY A 101 -7.34 -13.07 -2.28
N SER A 102 -7.71 -11.97 -1.60
CA SER A 102 -8.68 -12.06 -0.49
C SER A 102 -10.13 -11.66 -0.80
N ALA A 103 -10.44 -10.91 -1.87
CA ALA A 103 -11.79 -10.77 -2.43
C ALA A 103 -11.80 -9.65 -3.48
N ILE A 104 -11.69 -10.03 -4.75
CA ILE A 104 -12.37 -9.34 -5.85
C ILE A 104 -13.57 -10.24 -6.24
N ASN A 105 -14.39 -10.61 -5.25
CA ASN A 105 -15.70 -11.18 -5.58
C ASN A 105 -16.61 -9.98 -5.86
N LYS A 106 -16.75 -9.77 -7.17
CA LYS A 106 -17.76 -8.98 -7.88
C LYS A 106 -19.08 -8.84 -7.15
#